data_AF-A0A1F4CGS2-F1
#
_entry.id   AF-A0A1F4CGS2-F1
#
_cell.length_a   1.000
_cell.length_b   1.000
_cell.length_c   1.000
_cell.angle_alpha   90.00
_cell.angle_beta   90.00
_cell.angle_gamma   90.00
#
_symmetry.space_group_name_H-M   'P 1'
#
loop_
_entity.id
_entity.type
_entity.pdbx_description
1 polymer ?
#
loop_
_entity_poly.entity_id
_entity_poly.type
_entity_poly.pdbx_seq_one_letter_code
_entity_poly.pdbx_strand_id
1 'polypeptide(L)'
;MKRWLRCLFLLMSWMLHDPSRADEPLVVVPETGEVKITTDFAGTDVKAVGSMRGPADLIIKLVGPQQAAILSRETKLGPFWVEGETMKMEGAPSLLFLYATAPIASILPPAEQQKYGLILEGVPVRVEPRLQAHVSADWRKAFFRLKERQGNYHEDDTAIRVFGNRLFIADMRLPGDLQTGTYTVETLVVKSGKVVGRNVGQFKVRLAGIERRVWEVAHDHSWVFGSVFTLLAMLLGFVLNAIPYRRTR
;
A
#
# COMPACT_ATOMS: atom_id res chain seq x y z
N MET A 1 -8.46 -53.14 10.92
CA MET A 1 -8.68 -51.81 11.56
C MET A 1 -7.56 -50.79 11.33
N LYS A 2 -6.27 -51.17 11.24
CA LYS A 2 -5.13 -50.22 11.02
C LYS A 2 -4.99 -49.61 9.60
N ARG A 3 -5.74 -50.10 8.61
CA ARG A 3 -5.67 -49.62 7.21
C ARG A 3 -6.59 -48.43 6.92
N TRP A 4 -7.69 -48.29 7.65
CA TRP A 4 -8.66 -47.20 7.46
C TRP A 4 -8.16 -45.85 7.98
N LEU A 5 -7.40 -45.84 9.10
CA LEU A 5 -6.75 -44.62 9.60
C LEU A 5 -5.71 -44.04 8.62
N ARG A 6 -5.02 -44.88 7.85
CA ARG A 6 -4.07 -44.43 6.83
C ARG A 6 -4.76 -43.80 5.62
N CYS A 7 -5.93 -44.30 5.23
CA CYS A 7 -6.74 -43.68 4.17
C CYS A 7 -7.32 -42.33 4.60
N LEU A 8 -7.71 -42.18 5.88
CA LEU A 8 -8.24 -40.93 6.42
C LEU A 8 -7.16 -39.83 6.52
N PHE A 9 -5.93 -40.19 6.85
CA PHE A 9 -4.79 -39.26 6.81
C PHE A 9 -4.36 -38.89 5.38
N LEU A 10 -4.45 -39.82 4.42
CA LEU A 10 -4.15 -39.54 3.01
C LEU A 10 -5.20 -38.65 2.36
N LEU A 11 -6.49 -38.82 2.68
CA LEU A 11 -7.57 -37.93 2.23
C LEU A 11 -7.43 -36.50 2.79
N MET A 12 -7.00 -36.37 4.05
CA MET A 12 -6.75 -35.06 4.68
C MET A 12 -5.53 -34.34 4.08
N SER A 13 -4.54 -35.09 3.58
CA SER A 13 -3.38 -34.53 2.88
C SER A 13 -3.67 -34.09 1.43
N TRP A 14 -4.71 -34.65 0.80
CA TRP A 14 -5.19 -34.18 -0.51
C TRP A 14 -6.07 -32.94 -0.41
N MET A 15 -6.74 -32.73 0.72
CA MET A 15 -7.59 -31.55 0.95
C MET A 15 -6.80 -30.26 1.26
N LEU A 16 -5.49 -30.37 1.48
CA LEU A 16 -4.56 -29.26 1.70
C LEU A 16 -3.78 -28.86 0.43
N HIS A 17 -4.05 -29.49 -0.72
CA HIS A 17 -3.58 -28.95 -1.99
C HIS A 17 -4.51 -27.81 -2.40
N ASP A 18 -4.23 -26.62 -1.88
CA ASP A 18 -4.74 -25.38 -2.48
C ASP A 18 -4.05 -25.22 -3.84
N PRO A 19 -4.75 -25.27 -4.99
CA PRO A 19 -4.25 -24.59 -6.16
C PRO A 19 -4.30 -23.10 -5.80
N SER A 20 -3.14 -22.52 -5.53
CA SER A 20 -2.98 -21.06 -5.52
C SER A 20 -3.38 -20.55 -6.91
N ARG A 21 -4.67 -20.30 -7.11
CA ARG A 21 -5.16 -19.52 -8.24
C ARG A 21 -4.62 -18.12 -8.01
N ALA A 22 -3.52 -17.83 -8.70
CA ALA A 22 -3.11 -16.47 -8.99
C ALA A 22 -4.34 -15.77 -9.58
N ASP A 23 -4.80 -14.73 -8.89
CA ASP A 23 -5.90 -13.89 -9.35
C ASP A 23 -5.57 -13.43 -10.79
N GLU A 24 -6.56 -13.55 -11.68
CA GLU A 24 -6.41 -13.15 -13.07
C GLU A 24 -5.98 -11.68 -13.13
N PRO A 25 -4.96 -11.32 -13.93
CA PRO A 25 -4.48 -9.95 -14.01
C PRO A 25 -5.63 -9.07 -14.49
N LEU A 26 -6.01 -8.07 -13.69
CA LEU A 26 -6.95 -7.03 -14.11
C LEU A 26 -6.28 -6.21 -15.22
N VAL A 27 -6.45 -6.67 -16.46
CA VAL A 27 -5.96 -6.03 -17.67
C VAL A 27 -6.79 -4.77 -17.90
N VAL A 28 -6.30 -3.64 -17.42
CA VAL A 28 -6.78 -2.33 -17.88
C VAL A 28 -6.13 -2.08 -19.25
N VAL A 29 -6.90 -2.32 -20.31
CA VAL A 29 -6.64 -1.77 -21.65
C VAL A 29 -7.38 -0.44 -21.76
N PRO A 30 -6.70 0.64 -22.14
CA PRO A 30 -7.36 1.62 -22.98
C PRO A 30 -6.60 1.81 -24.30
N GLU A 31 -7.40 1.99 -25.34
CA GLU A 31 -6.98 2.35 -26.68
C GLU A 31 -6.29 3.71 -26.71
N THR A 32 -5.30 3.79 -27.60
CA THR A 32 -4.72 5.00 -28.19
C THR A 32 -3.84 5.89 -27.29
N GLY A 33 -2.54 5.60 -27.34
CA GLY A 33 -1.47 6.57 -27.03
C GLY A 33 -0.98 6.61 -25.58
N GLU A 34 -1.47 5.70 -24.73
CA GLU A 34 -1.30 5.77 -23.28
C GLU A 34 -0.32 4.72 -22.71
N VAL A 35 0.35 5.14 -21.64
CA VAL A 35 1.23 4.32 -20.79
C VAL A 35 0.39 3.24 -20.10
N LYS A 36 0.68 1.96 -20.36
CA LYS A 36 -0.14 0.82 -19.93
C LYS A 36 0.41 0.14 -18.66
N ILE A 37 0.19 0.77 -17.51
CA ILE A 37 0.60 0.23 -16.21
C ILE A 37 -0.22 -1.04 -15.89
N THR A 38 0.40 -2.23 -16.00
CA THR A 38 -0.20 -3.50 -15.58
C THR A 38 0.24 -3.76 -14.14
N THR A 39 -0.64 -3.43 -13.19
CA THR A 39 -0.35 -3.60 -11.76
C THR A 39 -0.78 -4.99 -11.32
N ASP A 40 0.20 -5.85 -11.01
CA ASP A 40 -0.02 -7.01 -10.15
C ASP A 40 0.20 -6.56 -8.70
N PHE A 41 -0.84 -6.53 -7.89
CA PHE A 41 -0.72 -6.18 -6.47
C PHE A 41 -0.45 -7.46 -5.67
N ALA A 42 0.81 -7.88 -5.63
CA ALA A 42 1.30 -8.90 -4.70
C ALA A 42 1.78 -8.24 -3.39
N GLY A 43 0.91 -7.43 -2.76
CA GLY A 43 1.18 -6.79 -1.47
C GLY A 43 2.12 -5.59 -1.46
N THR A 44 3.28 -5.65 -2.14
CA THR A 44 4.40 -4.69 -1.93
C THR A 44 4.94 -4.04 -3.21
N ASP A 45 4.73 -4.62 -4.40
CA ASP A 45 5.31 -4.08 -5.65
C ASP A 45 4.25 -3.67 -6.66
N VAL A 46 4.48 -2.56 -7.36
CA VAL A 46 3.65 -2.03 -8.44
C VAL A 46 4.52 -1.83 -9.67
N LYS A 47 4.26 -2.61 -10.72
CA LYS A 47 4.98 -2.50 -12.00
C LYS A 47 4.17 -1.71 -13.01
N ALA A 48 4.83 -0.78 -13.67
CA ALA A 48 4.29 -0.01 -14.78
C ALA A 48 5.08 -0.30 -16.05
N VAL A 49 4.38 -0.65 -17.12
CA VAL A 49 5.01 -0.86 -18.43
C VAL A 49 4.39 0.14 -19.40
N GLY A 50 5.19 0.75 -20.24
CA GLY A 50 4.65 1.74 -21.18
C GLY A 50 5.51 1.87 -22.41
N SER A 51 4.97 2.60 -23.38
CA SER A 51 5.72 3.00 -24.55
C SER A 51 5.61 4.50 -24.80
N MET A 52 6.65 5.07 -25.38
CA MET A 52 6.77 6.50 -25.70
C MET A 52 7.32 6.69 -27.12
N ARG A 53 7.02 7.87 -27.69
CA ARG A 53 7.44 8.23 -29.05
C ARG A 53 8.78 8.98 -29.01
N GLY A 54 9.87 8.22 -29.01
CA GLY A 54 11.24 8.72 -29.08
C GLY A 54 11.84 9.06 -27.72
N PRO A 55 13.08 9.61 -27.68
CA PRO A 55 13.77 9.94 -26.44
C PRO A 55 13.00 11.02 -25.66
N ALA A 56 12.58 10.64 -24.46
CA ALA A 56 11.91 11.50 -23.49
C ALA A 56 12.22 11.00 -22.08
N ASP A 57 12.15 11.91 -21.12
CA ASP A 57 12.23 11.60 -19.70
C ASP A 57 10.84 11.32 -19.15
N LEU A 58 10.77 10.50 -18.10
CA LEU A 58 9.51 10.14 -17.45
C LEU A 58 9.56 10.54 -15.98
N ILE A 59 8.43 11.03 -15.48
CA ILE A 59 8.19 11.26 -14.06
C ILE A 59 6.87 10.60 -13.72
N ILE A 60 6.88 9.67 -12.78
CA ILE A 60 5.69 9.00 -12.25
C ILE A 60 5.49 9.47 -10.82
N LYS A 61 4.36 10.12 -10.56
CA LYS A 61 3.95 10.60 -9.25
C LYS A 61 2.85 9.71 -8.71
N LEU A 62 3.11 9.08 -7.57
CA LEU A 62 2.15 8.26 -6.84
C LEU A 62 1.68 9.01 -5.60
N VAL A 63 0.37 9.20 -5.48
CA VAL A 63 -0.27 9.93 -4.38
C VAL A 63 -1.33 9.07 -3.72
N GLY A 64 -1.23 8.89 -2.42
CA GLY A 64 -2.23 8.19 -1.61
C GLY A 64 -3.41 9.09 -1.21
N PRO A 65 -4.43 8.51 -0.54
CA PRO A 65 -5.57 9.27 -0.03
C PRO A 65 -5.12 10.38 0.93
N GLN A 66 -5.83 11.51 0.90
CA GLN A 66 -5.61 12.62 1.84
C GLN A 66 -6.00 12.21 3.26
N GLN A 67 -5.22 12.65 4.23
CA GLN A 67 -5.39 12.34 5.63
C GLN A 67 -5.24 13.58 6.51
N ALA A 68 -5.85 13.50 7.69
CA ALA A 68 -5.53 14.36 8.81
C ALA A 68 -4.47 13.65 9.66
N ALA A 69 -3.34 14.31 9.89
CA ALA A 69 -2.29 13.84 10.77
C ALA A 69 -2.18 14.78 11.98
N ILE A 70 -1.99 14.22 13.16
CA ILE A 70 -1.76 14.98 14.38
C ILE A 70 -0.28 14.84 14.74
N LEU A 71 0.42 15.96 14.88
CA LEU A 71 1.81 16.00 15.34
C LEU A 71 1.85 16.54 16.74
N SER A 72 2.39 15.76 17.67
CA SER A 72 2.75 16.25 18.99
C SER A 72 4.26 16.49 19.07
N ARG A 73 4.64 17.53 19.81
CA ARG A 73 6.04 17.77 20.18
C ARG A 73 6.26 17.27 21.59
N GLU A 74 6.95 16.14 21.72
CA GLU A 74 7.39 15.68 23.02
C GLU A 74 8.43 16.64 23.60
N THR A 75 8.22 17.02 24.86
CA THR A 75 9.16 17.85 25.62
C THR A 75 9.72 17.01 26.75
N LYS A 76 11.04 16.98 26.88
CA LYS A 76 11.71 16.27 27.98
C LYS A 76 11.71 17.14 29.23
N LEU A 77 11.03 16.68 30.27
CA LEU A 77 10.98 17.33 31.58
C LEU A 77 11.57 16.38 32.62
N GLY A 78 12.85 16.62 32.97
CA GLY A 78 13.61 15.75 33.86
C GLY A 78 13.88 14.37 33.22
N PRO A 79 13.58 13.25 33.91
CA PRO A 79 13.70 11.90 33.34
C PRO A 79 12.49 11.48 32.49
N PHE A 80 11.43 12.29 32.43
CA PHE A 80 10.18 11.94 31.75
C PHE A 80 10.01 12.69 30.43
N TRP A 81 9.34 12.05 29.48
CA TRP A 81 8.85 12.67 28.26
C TRP A 81 7.39 13.02 28.48
N VAL A 82 7.04 14.29 28.28
CA VAL A 82 5.66 14.75 28.36
C VAL A 82 5.20 15.22 26.98
N GLU A 83 3.93 14.98 26.70
CA GLU A 83 3.29 15.47 25.49
C GLU A 83 3.17 16.99 25.58
N GLY A 84 3.80 17.70 24.63
CA GLY A 84 3.77 19.16 24.55
C GLY A 84 2.70 19.65 23.60
N GLU A 85 3.03 20.67 22.82
CA GLU A 85 2.12 21.25 21.83
C GLU A 85 1.73 20.24 20.75
N THR A 86 0.45 20.23 20.39
CA THR A 86 -0.12 19.37 19.36
C THR A 86 -0.67 20.20 18.21
N MET A 87 -0.37 19.78 16.99
CA MET A 87 -0.78 20.45 15.75
C MET A 87 -1.47 19.46 14.82
N LYS A 88 -2.60 19.87 14.26
CA LYS A 88 -3.32 19.08 13.26
C LYS A 88 -2.93 19.54 11.85
N MET A 89 -2.53 18.59 11.02
CA MET A 89 -2.18 18.76 9.62
C MET A 89 -3.26 18.11 8.77
N GLU A 90 -3.99 18.88 7.98
CA GLU A 90 -5.06 18.37 7.11
C GLU A 90 -4.70 18.48 5.63
N GLY A 91 -5.18 17.51 4.84
CA GLY A 91 -5.03 17.48 3.39
C GLY A 91 -3.68 16.91 2.91
N ALA A 92 -2.83 16.45 3.82
CA ALA A 92 -1.60 15.78 3.45
C ALA A 92 -1.91 14.38 2.90
N PRO A 93 -1.34 13.98 1.75
CA PRO A 93 -1.48 12.62 1.26
C PRO A 93 -0.82 11.64 2.25
N SER A 94 -1.42 10.45 2.38
CA SER A 94 -0.83 9.37 3.18
C SER A 94 0.57 8.97 2.70
N LEU A 95 0.73 8.96 1.37
CA LEU A 95 1.92 8.54 0.64
C LEU A 95 2.17 9.47 -0.55
N LEU A 96 3.42 9.84 -0.78
CA LEU A 96 3.86 10.62 -1.94
C LEU A 96 5.19 10.08 -2.46
N PHE A 97 5.16 9.34 -3.55
CA PHE A 97 6.39 8.89 -4.21
C PHE A 97 6.55 9.56 -5.57
N LEU A 98 7.77 9.99 -5.84
CA LEU A 98 8.16 10.59 -7.11
C LEU A 98 9.22 9.70 -7.73
N TYR A 99 8.89 9.05 -8.83
CA TYR A 99 9.81 8.23 -9.59
C TYR A 99 10.21 8.96 -10.86
N ALA A 100 11.48 8.97 -11.20
CA ALA A 100 11.96 9.65 -12.40
C ALA A 100 13.04 8.83 -13.14
N THR A 101 13.33 9.19 -14.39
CA THR A 101 14.45 8.61 -15.17
C THR A 101 15.81 9.21 -14.81
N ALA A 102 15.80 10.37 -14.17
CA ALA A 102 16.94 11.14 -13.68
C ALA A 102 16.43 12.09 -12.58
N PRO A 103 17.28 12.76 -11.79
CA PRO A 103 16.84 13.68 -10.75
C PRO A 103 15.85 14.72 -11.30
N ILE A 104 14.70 14.93 -10.64
CA ILE A 104 13.63 15.81 -11.15
C ILE A 104 14.15 17.24 -11.37
N ALA A 105 15.09 17.68 -10.54
CA ALA A 105 15.79 18.96 -10.67
C ALA A 105 16.56 19.13 -11.99
N SER A 106 17.01 18.04 -12.62
CA SER A 106 17.69 18.04 -13.91
C SER A 106 16.74 17.93 -15.10
N ILE A 107 15.58 17.30 -14.91
CA ILE A 107 14.59 17.04 -15.96
C ILE A 107 13.66 18.24 -16.15
N LEU A 108 13.18 18.85 -15.06
CA LEU A 108 12.21 19.95 -15.09
C LEU A 108 12.77 21.21 -14.40
N PRO A 109 12.54 22.41 -14.97
CA PRO A 109 12.83 23.65 -14.26
C PRO A 109 11.88 23.84 -13.06
N PRO A 110 12.28 24.56 -11.99
CA PRO A 110 11.50 24.69 -10.76
C PRO A 110 10.06 25.20 -10.96
N ALA A 111 9.83 26.07 -11.95
CA ALA A 111 8.50 26.57 -12.27
C ALA A 111 7.54 25.47 -12.75
N GLU A 112 8.02 24.53 -13.57
CA GLU A 112 7.23 23.38 -14.02
C GLU A 112 7.06 22.37 -12.89
N GLN A 113 8.08 22.16 -12.05
CA GLN A 113 7.96 21.28 -10.88
C GLN A 113 6.85 21.74 -9.94
N GLN A 114 6.76 23.04 -9.66
CA GLN A 114 5.72 23.60 -8.81
C GLN A 114 4.33 23.47 -9.44
N LYS A 115 4.22 23.68 -10.76
CA LYS A 115 2.97 23.56 -11.51
C LYS A 115 2.37 22.15 -11.46
N TYR A 116 3.20 21.11 -11.52
CA TYR A 116 2.76 19.70 -11.43
C TYR A 116 2.83 19.13 -10.00
N GLY A 117 3.27 19.94 -9.02
CA GLY A 117 3.41 19.52 -7.63
C GLY A 117 4.38 18.36 -7.47
N LEU A 118 5.55 18.48 -8.10
CA LEU A 118 6.67 17.52 -8.05
C LEU A 118 7.71 17.87 -6.97
N ILE A 119 7.33 18.76 -6.05
CA ILE A 119 8.17 19.16 -4.91
C ILE A 119 7.57 18.49 -3.68
N LEU A 120 8.35 17.66 -2.99
CA LEU A 120 7.93 16.93 -1.78
C LEU A 120 7.34 17.88 -0.72
N GLU A 121 8.03 18.98 -0.41
CA GLU A 121 7.58 20.00 0.55
C GLU A 121 6.52 20.97 -0.02
N GLY A 122 6.24 20.90 -1.32
CA GLY A 122 5.32 21.78 -2.03
C GLY A 122 3.85 21.36 -1.92
N VAL A 123 3.56 20.24 -1.26
CA VAL A 123 2.19 19.74 -1.11
C VAL A 123 1.37 20.72 -0.24
N PRO A 124 0.18 21.14 -0.69
CA PRO A 124 -0.68 22.02 0.10
C PRO A 124 -1.19 21.29 1.34
N VAL A 125 -0.64 21.62 2.51
CA VAL A 125 -1.09 21.11 3.81
C VAL A 125 -1.63 22.26 4.66
N ARG A 126 -2.86 22.09 5.15
CA ARG A 126 -3.52 23.02 6.06
C ARG A 126 -3.06 22.72 7.49
N VAL A 127 -2.66 23.75 8.22
CA VAL A 127 -2.20 23.65 9.61
C VAL A 127 -3.27 24.25 10.51
N GLU A 128 -3.74 23.48 11.49
CA GLU A 128 -4.69 23.92 12.50
C GLU A 128 -4.13 23.68 13.92
N PRO A 129 -4.23 24.68 14.82
CA PRO A 129 -4.81 26.03 14.66
C PRO A 129 -3.98 26.97 13.76
N ARG A 130 -4.59 28.06 13.28
CA ARG A 130 -3.92 29.05 12.43
C ARG A 130 -2.90 29.85 13.25
N LEU A 131 -1.63 29.57 13.04
CA LEU A 131 -0.51 30.22 13.74
C LEU A 131 0.14 31.32 12.89
N GLN A 132 1.09 32.02 13.51
CA GLN A 132 2.00 32.90 12.77
C GLN A 132 2.74 32.12 11.67
N ALA A 133 2.99 32.78 10.54
CA ALA A 133 3.54 32.14 9.35
C ALA A 133 4.85 31.38 9.63
N HIS A 134 5.75 31.95 10.45
CA HIS A 134 7.03 31.33 10.80
C HIS A 134 6.85 30.01 11.57
N VAL A 135 6.04 30.00 12.62
CA VAL A 135 5.76 28.79 13.43
C VAL A 135 5.14 27.70 12.55
N SER A 136 4.19 28.06 11.69
CA SER A 136 3.56 27.10 10.78
C SER A 136 4.54 26.48 9.77
N ALA A 137 5.56 27.22 9.35
CA ALA A 137 6.58 26.73 8.43
C ALA A 137 7.50 25.72 9.12
N ASP A 138 7.87 25.95 10.38
CA ASP A 138 8.71 25.03 11.15
C ASP A 138 8.01 23.69 11.40
N TRP A 139 6.73 23.72 11.80
CA TRP A 139 5.92 22.50 11.94
C TRP A 139 5.72 21.77 10.63
N ARG A 140 5.52 22.51 9.52
CA ARG A 140 5.41 21.92 8.18
C ARG A 140 6.70 21.20 7.77
N LYS A 141 7.87 21.83 7.95
CA LYS A 141 9.17 21.19 7.70
C LYS A 141 9.38 19.95 8.56
N ALA A 142 9.01 20.02 9.85
CA ALA A 142 9.10 18.87 10.74
C ALA A 142 8.19 17.71 10.28
N PHE A 143 6.99 18.01 9.79
CA PHE A 143 6.06 17.01 9.25
C PHE A 143 6.62 16.30 8.02
N PHE A 144 7.09 17.04 7.01
CA PHE A 144 7.68 16.43 5.82
C PHE A 144 8.91 15.59 6.15
N ARG A 145 9.79 16.10 7.03
CA ARG A 145 10.96 15.34 7.51
C ARG A 145 10.57 14.04 8.22
N LEU A 146 9.48 14.04 9.00
CA LEU A 146 8.99 12.84 9.66
C LEU A 146 8.43 11.83 8.64
N LYS A 147 7.65 12.31 7.67
CA LYS A 147 7.10 11.49 6.59
C LYS A 147 8.18 10.86 5.70
N GLU A 148 9.24 11.61 5.43
CA GLU A 148 10.42 11.13 4.70
C GLU A 148 11.17 10.05 5.50
N ARG A 149 11.39 10.26 6.81
CA ARG A 149 11.98 9.23 7.69
C ARG A 149 11.16 7.96 7.80
N GLN A 150 9.83 8.06 7.71
CA GLN A 150 8.92 6.91 7.68
C GLN A 150 8.93 6.18 6.32
N GLY A 151 9.60 6.73 5.30
CA GLY A 151 9.61 6.16 3.95
C GLY A 151 8.33 6.42 3.16
N ASN A 152 7.39 7.21 3.68
CA ASN A 152 6.11 7.53 3.04
C ASN A 152 6.23 8.61 1.96
N TYR A 153 7.32 9.38 2.01
CA TYR A 153 7.61 10.49 1.11
C TYR A 153 9.05 10.33 0.62
N HIS A 154 9.26 10.07 -0.67
CA HIS A 154 10.61 9.98 -1.24
C HIS A 154 10.62 10.21 -2.75
N GLU A 155 11.79 10.55 -3.27
CA GLU A 155 12.12 10.61 -4.69
C GLU A 155 13.09 9.48 -5.03
N ASP A 156 12.84 8.76 -6.12
CA ASP A 156 13.68 7.67 -6.62
C ASP A 156 13.89 7.82 -8.13
N ASP A 157 15.14 8.03 -8.54
CA ASP A 157 15.56 8.22 -9.92
C ASP A 157 16.04 6.93 -10.61
N THR A 158 15.98 5.79 -9.90
CA THR A 158 16.45 4.48 -10.38
C THR A 158 15.33 3.51 -10.73
N ALA A 159 14.10 3.82 -10.31
CA ALA A 159 12.94 2.95 -10.50
C ALA A 159 12.51 2.80 -11.98
N ILE A 160 12.82 3.78 -12.84
CA ILE A 160 12.40 3.78 -14.25
C ILE A 160 13.55 3.36 -15.15
N ARG A 161 13.35 2.27 -15.89
CA ARG A 161 14.28 1.78 -16.91
C ARG A 161 13.68 1.94 -18.30
N VAL A 162 14.43 2.60 -19.17
CA VAL A 162 14.04 2.84 -20.56
C VAL A 162 14.85 1.94 -21.48
N PHE A 163 14.16 1.21 -22.36
CA PHE A 163 14.74 0.32 -23.35
C PHE A 163 14.49 0.85 -24.77
N GLY A 164 15.56 0.99 -25.55
CA GLY A 164 15.50 1.37 -26.96
C GLY A 164 14.78 2.70 -27.23
N ASN A 165 14.79 3.62 -26.26
CA ASN A 165 14.15 4.95 -26.31
C ASN A 165 12.66 4.92 -26.68
N ARG A 166 11.97 3.80 -26.40
CA ARG A 166 10.58 3.59 -26.78
C ARG A 166 9.79 2.81 -25.76
N LEU A 167 10.38 1.83 -25.09
CA LEU A 167 9.72 1.06 -24.04
C LEU A 167 10.26 1.52 -22.70
N PHE A 168 9.41 1.57 -21.68
CA PHE A 168 9.87 1.76 -20.32
C PHE A 168 9.17 0.81 -19.36
N ILE A 169 9.89 0.48 -18.29
CA ILE A 169 9.41 -0.29 -17.17
C ILE A 169 9.72 0.52 -15.93
N ALA A 170 8.72 0.81 -15.10
CA ALA A 170 8.91 1.40 -13.80
C ALA A 170 8.55 0.39 -12.71
N ASP A 171 9.52 0.12 -11.85
CA ASP A 171 9.40 -0.77 -10.70
C ASP A 171 9.17 0.09 -9.45
N MET A 172 7.92 0.29 -9.06
CA MET A 172 7.55 1.10 -7.91
C MET A 172 7.36 0.20 -6.69
N ARG A 173 8.24 0.33 -5.70
CA ARG A 173 8.12 -0.39 -4.43
C ARG A 173 7.22 0.38 -3.48
N LEU A 174 6.15 -0.26 -3.04
CA LEU A 174 5.23 0.27 -2.05
C LEU A 174 5.56 -0.27 -0.66
N PRO A 175 5.39 0.52 0.41
CA PRO A 175 5.51 0.02 1.77
C PRO A 175 4.38 -0.99 2.04
N GLY A 176 4.64 -1.97 2.92
CA GLY A 176 3.62 -2.96 3.29
C GLY A 176 2.45 -2.41 4.12
N ASP A 177 2.57 -1.20 4.66
CA ASP A 177 1.53 -0.52 5.45
C ASP A 177 0.77 0.53 4.61
N LEU A 178 0.09 0.06 3.55
CA LEU A 178 -0.77 0.92 2.75
C LEU A 178 -2.11 1.15 3.42
N GLN A 179 -2.50 2.42 3.47
CA GLN A 179 -3.77 2.84 4.00
C GLN A 179 -4.90 2.51 3.01
N THR A 180 -6.08 2.17 3.51
CA THR A 180 -7.25 1.95 2.64
C THR A 180 -7.70 3.26 2.00
N GLY A 181 -7.94 3.26 0.69
CA GLY A 181 -8.40 4.43 -0.04
C GLY A 181 -8.03 4.42 -1.51
N THR A 182 -8.26 5.55 -2.17
CA THR A 182 -7.93 5.74 -3.59
C THR A 182 -6.53 6.30 -3.73
N TYR A 183 -5.70 5.63 -4.50
CA TYR A 183 -4.38 6.05 -4.90
C TYR A 183 -4.42 6.55 -6.35
N THR A 184 -3.69 7.62 -6.63
CA THR A 184 -3.59 8.23 -7.95
C THR A 184 -2.15 8.09 -8.45
N VAL A 185 -2.01 7.57 -9.67
CA VAL A 185 -0.74 7.45 -10.40
C VAL A 185 -0.76 8.43 -11.54
N GLU A 186 0.12 9.41 -11.51
CA GLU A 186 0.25 10.42 -12.56
C GLU A 186 1.57 10.21 -13.29
N THR A 187 1.50 9.91 -14.59
CA THR A 187 2.67 9.77 -15.44
C THR A 187 2.82 11.01 -16.32
N LEU A 188 3.99 11.65 -16.22
CA LEU A 188 4.37 12.82 -16.98
C LEU A 188 5.50 12.43 -17.94
N VAL A 189 5.31 12.72 -19.21
CA VAL A 189 6.35 12.58 -20.24
C VAL A 189 6.96 13.95 -20.45
N VAL A 190 8.26 14.04 -20.29
CA VAL A 190 9.03 15.28 -20.36
C VAL A 190 9.93 15.24 -21.58
N LYS A 191 9.95 16.34 -22.32
CA LYS A 191 10.89 16.56 -23.41
C LYS A 191 11.43 17.98 -23.36
N SER A 192 12.76 18.11 -23.36
CA SER A 192 13.44 19.41 -23.37
C SER A 192 12.97 20.36 -22.25
N GLY A 193 12.82 19.83 -21.02
CA GLY A 193 12.41 20.62 -19.86
C GLY A 193 10.92 20.98 -19.78
N LYS A 194 10.08 20.40 -20.65
CA LYS A 194 8.63 20.65 -20.66
C LYS A 194 7.84 19.35 -20.66
N VAL A 195 6.71 19.35 -19.97
CA VAL A 195 5.78 18.22 -19.98
C VAL A 195 5.01 18.22 -21.31
N VAL A 196 5.21 17.16 -22.10
CA VAL A 196 4.57 16.96 -23.41
C VAL A 196 3.42 15.97 -23.37
N GLY A 197 3.34 15.16 -22.32
CA GLY A 197 2.28 14.18 -22.12
C GLY A 197 1.97 14.00 -20.64
N ARG A 198 0.68 13.78 -20.34
CA ARG A 198 0.18 13.54 -18.99
C ARG A 198 -0.86 12.45 -19.05
N ASN A 199 -0.70 11.42 -18.24
CA ASN A 199 -1.68 10.36 -18.05
C ASN A 199 -1.94 10.19 -16.55
N VAL A 200 -3.20 9.99 -16.17
CA VAL A 200 -3.60 9.84 -14.77
C VAL A 200 -4.40 8.55 -14.64
N GLY A 201 -3.86 7.62 -13.88
CA GLY A 201 -4.53 6.40 -13.45
C GLY A 201 -4.93 6.49 -11.98
N GLN A 202 -5.94 5.71 -11.59
CA GLN A 202 -6.35 5.57 -10.20
C GLN A 202 -6.57 4.10 -9.87
N PHE A 203 -6.19 3.70 -8.66
CA PHE A 203 -6.50 2.39 -8.13
C PHE A 203 -6.99 2.50 -6.69
N LYS A 204 -7.81 1.55 -6.25
CA LYS A 204 -8.35 1.53 -4.88
C LYS A 204 -7.69 0.42 -4.09
N VAL A 205 -7.04 0.78 -2.99
CA VAL A 205 -6.54 -0.17 -1.99
C VAL A 205 -7.66 -0.43 -1.00
N ARG A 206 -7.91 -1.70 -0.72
CA ARG A 206 -8.87 -2.19 0.28
C ARG A 206 -8.17 -3.23 1.15
N LEU A 207 -8.62 -3.41 2.39
CA LEU A 207 -8.21 -4.55 3.22
C LEU A 207 -8.41 -5.85 2.42
N ALA A 208 -7.32 -6.56 2.14
CA ALA A 208 -7.36 -7.78 1.35
C ALA A 208 -7.81 -8.96 2.24
N GLY A 209 -8.94 -9.57 1.89
CA GLY A 209 -8.98 -11.01 1.63
C GLY A 209 -9.28 -12.01 2.76
N ILE A 210 -9.14 -11.69 4.05
CA ILE A 210 -9.50 -12.68 5.09
C ILE A 210 -11.03 -12.71 5.31
N GLU A 211 -11.70 -11.56 5.26
CA GLU A 211 -13.12 -11.46 5.56
C GLU A 211 -14.01 -12.14 4.52
N ARG A 212 -13.67 -12.05 3.22
CA ARG A 212 -14.49 -12.64 2.16
C ARG A 212 -14.36 -14.16 2.08
N ARG A 213 -13.15 -14.71 2.30
CA ARG A 213 -12.95 -16.16 2.39
C ARG A 213 -13.58 -16.75 3.65
N VAL A 214 -13.49 -16.06 4.80
CA VAL A 214 -14.23 -16.47 6.00
C VAL A 214 -15.74 -16.37 5.76
N TRP A 215 -16.22 -15.35 5.07
CA TRP A 215 -17.65 -15.20 4.75
C TRP A 215 -18.18 -16.27 3.79
N GLU A 216 -17.49 -16.56 2.70
CA GLU A 216 -17.87 -17.62 1.74
C GLU A 216 -17.74 -19.01 2.37
N VAL A 217 -16.67 -19.30 3.11
CA VAL A 217 -16.52 -20.59 3.80
C VAL A 217 -17.56 -20.75 4.92
N ALA A 218 -17.90 -19.69 5.64
CA ALA A 218 -18.92 -19.72 6.69
C ALA A 218 -20.34 -19.85 6.11
N HIS A 219 -20.68 -19.18 5.01
CA HIS A 219 -22.03 -19.23 4.43
C HIS A 219 -22.27 -20.44 3.53
N ASP A 220 -21.31 -20.81 2.67
CA ASP A 220 -21.52 -21.86 1.65
C ASP A 220 -21.33 -23.28 2.24
N HIS A 221 -20.62 -23.40 3.36
CA HIS A 221 -20.37 -24.66 4.08
C HIS A 221 -20.69 -24.58 5.58
N SER A 222 -21.71 -23.80 5.97
CA SER A 222 -22.20 -23.70 7.37
C SER A 222 -22.41 -25.07 8.04
N TRP A 223 -22.88 -26.06 7.28
CA TRP A 223 -23.11 -27.43 7.77
C TRP A 223 -21.82 -28.19 8.12
N VAL A 224 -20.71 -27.92 7.42
CA VAL A 224 -19.40 -28.52 7.71
C VAL A 224 -18.84 -27.98 9.02
N PHE A 225 -18.94 -26.67 9.24
CA PHE A 225 -18.53 -26.04 10.49
C PHE A 225 -19.33 -26.56 11.69
N GLY A 226 -20.66 -26.66 11.53
CA GLY A 226 -21.53 -27.27 12.55
C GLY A 226 -21.12 -28.71 12.87
N SER A 227 -20.86 -29.52 11.85
CA SER A 227 -20.48 -30.93 12.02
C SER A 227 -19.12 -31.09 12.71
N VAL A 228 -18.12 -30.29 12.33
CA VAL A 228 -16.79 -30.28 12.97
C VAL A 228 -16.91 -29.82 14.42
N PHE A 229 -17.69 -28.78 14.69
CA PHE A 229 -17.92 -28.29 16.05
C PHE A 229 -18.62 -29.35 16.93
N THR A 230 -19.64 -30.03 16.42
CA THR A 230 -20.32 -31.13 17.13
C THR A 230 -19.37 -32.30 17.39
N LEU A 231 -18.53 -32.68 16.42
CA LEU A 231 -17.50 -33.71 16.61
C LEU A 231 -16.49 -33.31 17.68
N LEU A 232 -16.05 -32.05 17.70
CA LEU A 232 -15.13 -31.53 18.69
C LEU A 232 -15.76 -31.51 20.09
N ALA A 233 -17.03 -31.12 20.19
CA ALA A 233 -17.80 -31.14 21.42
C ALA A 233 -18.01 -32.57 21.95
N MET A 234 -18.28 -33.53 21.08
CA MET A 234 -18.34 -34.95 21.44
C MET A 234 -16.99 -35.47 21.95
N LEU A 235 -15.88 -35.10 21.29
CA LEU A 235 -14.54 -35.47 21.74
C LEU A 235 -14.20 -34.84 23.10
N LEU A 236 -14.52 -33.56 23.30
CA LEU A 236 -14.36 -32.88 24.58
C LEU A 236 -15.17 -33.55 25.70
N GLY A 237 -16.45 -33.87 25.44
CA GLY A 237 -17.30 -34.59 26.38
C GLY A 237 -16.77 -35.98 26.71
N PHE A 238 -16.25 -36.70 25.72
CA PHE A 238 -15.64 -38.00 25.91
C PHE A 238 -14.35 -37.91 26.74
N VAL A 239 -13.48 -36.94 26.45
CA VAL A 239 -12.24 -36.71 27.23
C VAL A 239 -12.56 -36.33 28.67
N LEU A 240 -13.52 -35.43 28.90
CA LEU A 240 -13.94 -35.02 30.24
C LEU A 240 -14.53 -36.18 31.06
N ASN A 241 -15.29 -37.06 30.41
CA ASN A 241 -15.85 -38.25 31.06
C ASN A 241 -14.80 -39.35 31.28
N ALA A 242 -13.77 -39.41 30.43
CA ALA A 242 -12.66 -40.36 30.55
C ALA A 242 -11.61 -39.94 31.59
N ILE A 243 -11.63 -38.70 32.08
CA ILE A 243 -10.80 -38.28 33.21
C ILE A 243 -11.48 -38.78 34.49
N PRO A 244 -10.94 -39.79 35.18
CA PRO A 244 -11.52 -40.26 36.43
C PRO A 244 -11.41 -39.13 37.47
N TYR A 245 -12.56 -38.63 37.92
CA TYR A 245 -12.64 -37.71 39.05
C TYR A 245 -12.11 -38.47 40.27
N ARG A 246 -10.82 -38.26 40.57
CA ARG A 246 -10.14 -38.90 41.69
C ARG A 246 -10.73 -38.30 42.97
N ARG A 247 -11.77 -38.97 43.48
CA ARG A 247 -12.45 -38.65 44.73
C ARG A 247 -11.43 -38.82 45.86
N THR A 248 -10.81 -37.72 46.28
CA THR A 248 -10.06 -37.64 47.53
C THR A 248 -11.05 -37.81 48.68
N ARG A 249 -11.02 -38.98 49.31
CA ARG A 249 -11.42 -39.16 50.71
C ARG A 249 -10.27 -38.75 51.61
#